data_AF-A0AAU7QCY6-F1
#
_entry.id   AF-A0AAU7QCY6-F1
#
_cell.length_a   1.000
_cell.length_b   1.000
_cell.length_c   1.000
_cell.angle_alpha   90.00
_cell.angle_beta   90.00
_cell.angle_gamma   90.00
#
_symmetry.space_group_name_H-M   'P 1'
#
loop_
_entity.id
_entity.type
_entity.pdbx_description
1 polymer ?
#
loop_
_entity_poly.entity_id
_entity_poly.type
_entity_poly.pdbx_seq_one_letter_code
_entity_poly.pdbx_strand_id
1 'polypeptide(L)'
;MAKEQTDRTTLDLFIDERRPGRPKTSPLSRDEQLRINKRNQLRRDKVRGLRRVELKINAEAVDALNELAFQHSLSRSELIEQILLAELARHRDAAGREK
;
A
#
# COMPACT_ATOMS: atom_id res chain seq x y z
N MET A 1 4.75 29.46 -5.97
CA MET A 1 5.31 28.12 -5.68
C MET A 1 4.21 27.09 -5.87
N ALA A 2 4.31 26.24 -6.89
CA ALA A 2 3.33 25.19 -7.12
C ALA A 2 3.54 24.10 -6.06
N LYS A 3 2.66 24.08 -5.05
CA LYS A 3 2.62 23.01 -4.05
C LYS A 3 2.37 21.70 -4.79
N GLU A 4 3.31 20.78 -4.66
CA GLU A 4 3.20 19.44 -5.22
C GLU A 4 2.10 18.71 -4.43
N GLN A 5 0.92 18.59 -5.03
CA GLN A 5 -0.16 17.76 -4.49
C GLN A 5 0.24 16.31 -4.72
N THR A 6 1.11 15.80 -3.83
CA THR A 6 1.50 14.39 -3.79
C THR A 6 0.24 13.55 -3.67
N ASP A 7 0.10 12.52 -4.50
CA ASP A 7 -0.92 11.49 -4.41
C ASP A 7 -0.99 10.96 -2.97
N ARG A 8 -1.95 11.46 -2.18
CA ARG A 8 -2.15 11.12 -0.76
C ARG A 8 -2.68 9.70 -0.55
N THR A 9 -2.97 9.00 -1.64
CA THR A 9 -3.61 7.68 -1.66
C THR A 9 -2.62 6.54 -1.42
N THR A 10 -1.31 6.79 -1.55
CA THR A 10 -0.27 5.74 -1.57
C THR A 10 0.94 6.10 -0.68
N LEU A 11 0.68 6.76 0.45
CA LEU A 11 1.71 7.27 1.36
C LEU A 11 2.58 6.16 1.98
N ASP A 12 2.04 4.95 2.14
CA ASP A 12 2.68 3.87 2.90
C ASP A 12 3.68 3.02 2.11
N LEU A 13 3.55 2.91 0.79
CA LEU A 13 4.31 1.92 0.00
C LEU A 13 5.80 2.28 -0.23
N PHE A 14 6.23 3.50 0.12
CA PHE A 14 7.56 4.04 -0.22
C PHE A 14 8.21 4.85 0.90
N ILE A 15 7.90 4.54 2.16
CA ILE A 15 8.48 5.23 3.32
C ILE A 15 9.98 4.93 3.43
N ASP A 16 10.39 3.68 3.16
CA ASP A 16 11.78 3.21 3.34
C ASP A 16 12.64 3.20 2.07
N GLU A 17 12.07 3.51 0.89
CA GLU A 17 12.86 3.61 -0.35
C GLU A 17 13.66 4.93 -0.36
N ARG A 18 14.99 4.85 -0.49
CA ARG A 18 15.86 6.03 -0.71
C ARG A 18 15.33 6.82 -1.91
N ARG A 19 14.82 8.03 -1.66
CA ARG A 19 14.41 8.95 -2.72
C ARG A 19 15.68 9.54 -3.36
N PRO A 20 16.05 9.17 -4.59
CA PRO A 20 17.14 9.87 -5.27
C PRO A 20 16.78 11.37 -5.35
N GLY A 21 17.75 12.24 -5.03
CA GLY A 21 17.56 13.69 -5.12
C GLY A 21 17.08 14.10 -6.50
N ARG A 22 16.19 15.11 -6.55
CA ARG A 22 15.47 15.57 -7.76
C ARG A 22 16.45 15.85 -8.91
N PRO A 23 16.47 15.03 -9.98
CA PRO A 23 17.09 15.44 -11.24
C PRO A 23 16.37 16.70 -11.71
N LYS A 24 17.12 17.78 -11.96
CA LYS A 24 16.55 19.05 -12.44
C LYS A 24 15.80 18.77 -13.74
N THR A 25 14.47 18.92 -13.66
CA THR A 25 13.48 18.83 -14.75
C THR A 25 13.45 17.49 -15.51
N SER A 26 12.40 16.69 -15.27
CA SER A 26 12.00 15.65 -16.22
C SER A 26 11.81 16.29 -17.60
N PRO A 27 12.40 15.76 -18.68
CA PRO A 27 12.20 16.28 -20.03
C PRO A 27 10.76 16.04 -20.54
N LEU A 28 10.00 15.20 -19.84
CA LEU A 28 8.62 14.85 -20.16
C LEU A 28 7.63 15.79 -19.48
N SER A 29 6.49 16.02 -20.13
CA SER A 29 5.37 16.72 -19.53
C SER A 29 4.83 15.96 -18.30
N ARG A 30 4.13 16.67 -17.41
CA ARG A 30 3.58 16.09 -16.18
C ARG A 30 2.62 14.92 -16.47
N ASP A 31 1.81 15.04 -17.51
CA ASP A 31 0.85 13.99 -17.89
C ASP A 31 1.53 12.73 -18.39
N GLU A 32 2.60 12.88 -19.18
CA GLU A 32 3.43 11.76 -19.63
C GLU A 32 4.14 11.09 -18.46
N GLN A 33 4.67 11.90 -17.54
CA GLN A 33 5.34 11.42 -16.33
C GLN A 33 4.38 10.59 -15.45
N LEU A 34 3.14 11.06 -15.24
CA LEU A 34 2.13 10.33 -14.49
C LEU A 34 1.78 8.98 -15.14
N ARG A 35 1.65 8.94 -16.47
CA ARG A 35 1.39 7.69 -17.21
C ARG A 35 2.54 6.69 -17.05
N ILE A 36 3.78 7.15 -17.14
CA ILE A 36 4.97 6.28 -16.97
C ILE A 36 5.06 5.77 -15.54
N ASN A 37 4.87 6.64 -14.54
CA ASN A 37 4.88 6.25 -13.13
C ASN A 37 3.82 5.19 -12.83
N LYS A 38 2.60 5.38 -13.36
CA LYS A 38 1.53 4.39 -13.20
C LYS A 38 1.88 3.05 -13.86
N ARG A 39 2.45 3.08 -15.07
CA ARG A 39 2.90 1.86 -15.76
C ARG A 39 3.99 1.13 -14.97
N ASN A 40 4.95 1.87 -14.39
CA ASN A 40 6.01 1.30 -13.57
C ASN A 40 5.47 0.72 -12.25
N GLN A 41 4.49 1.39 -11.61
CA GLN A 41 3.77 0.85 -10.46
C GLN A 41 3.13 -0.50 -10.81
N LEU A 42 2.31 -0.54 -11.86
CA LEU A 42 1.63 -1.77 -12.29
C LEU A 42 2.62 -2.89 -12.65
N ARG A 43 3.76 -2.54 -13.27
CA ARG A 43 4.82 -3.51 -13.58
C ARG A 43 5.47 -4.06 -12.32
N ARG A 44 5.77 -3.21 -11.33
CA ARG A 44 6.33 -3.64 -10.03
C ARG A 44 5.35 -4.55 -9.29
N ASP A 45 4.08 -4.16 -9.22
CA ASP A 45 3.04 -4.93 -8.55
C ASP A 45 2.87 -6.30 -9.21
N LYS A 46 2.82 -6.35 -10.55
CA LYS A 46 2.74 -7.60 -11.31
C LYS A 46 3.94 -8.52 -11.06
N VAL A 47 5.15 -7.98 -11.05
CA VAL A 47 6.38 -8.76 -10.80
C VAL A 47 6.40 -9.31 -9.37
N ARG A 48 5.91 -8.54 -8.39
CA ARG A 48 5.81 -8.95 -6.99
C ARG A 48 4.58 -9.81 -6.69
N GLY A 49 3.74 -10.11 -7.69
CA GLY A 49 2.50 -10.87 -7.51
C GLY A 49 1.43 -10.16 -6.68
N LEU A 50 1.59 -8.84 -6.47
CA LEU A 50 0.68 -8.04 -5.66
C LEU A 50 -0.64 -7.81 -6.40
N ARG A 51 -1.75 -7.93 -5.68
CA ARG A 51 -3.10 -7.64 -6.18
C ARG A 51 -3.75 -6.60 -5.29
N ARG A 52 -4.32 -5.56 -5.90
CA ARG A 52 -5.04 -4.51 -5.19
C ARG A 52 -6.48 -4.95 -4.96
N VAL A 53 -6.91 -4.94 -3.69
CA VAL A 53 -8.29 -5.17 -3.28
C VAL A 53 -8.84 -3.85 -2.75
N GLU A 54 -9.97 -3.41 -3.27
CA GLU A 54 -10.70 -2.25 -2.77
C GLU A 54 -11.85 -2.74 -1.87
N LEU A 55 -11.88 -2.25 -0.63
CA LEU A 55 -12.84 -2.67 0.38
C LEU A 55 -13.53 -1.44 0.98
N LYS A 56 -14.85 -1.52 1.16
CA LYS A 56 -15.64 -0.55 1.91
C LYS A 56 -15.90 -1.11 3.31
N ILE A 57 -15.54 -0.36 4.33
CA ILE A 57 -15.77 -0.68 5.74
C ILE A 57 -16.19 0.59 6.50
N ASN A 58 -16.68 0.39 7.73
CA ASN A 58 -17.09 1.48 8.60
C ASN A 58 -15.91 2.41 8.93
N ALA A 59 -16.18 3.71 9.03
CA ALA A 59 -15.15 4.72 9.33
C ALA A 59 -14.44 4.45 10.66
N GLU A 60 -15.20 4.09 11.71
CA GLU A 60 -14.65 3.76 13.03
C GLU A 60 -13.65 2.60 12.98
N ALA A 61 -13.91 1.59 12.12
CA ALA A 61 -12.99 0.48 11.93
C ALA A 61 -11.69 0.93 11.24
N VAL A 62 -11.76 1.87 10.29
CA VAL A 62 -10.59 2.45 9.64
C VAL A 62 -9.74 3.22 10.65
N ASP A 63 -10.38 3.99 11.53
CA ASP A 63 -9.69 4.78 12.55
C ASP A 63 -8.99 3.89 13.58
N ALA A 64 -9.65 2.85 14.07
CA ALA A 64 -9.04 1.86 14.96
C ALA A 64 -7.85 1.15 14.30
N LEU A 65 -7.94 0.80 13.01
CA LEU A 65 -6.84 0.19 12.27
C LEU A 65 -5.65 1.15 12.11
N ASN A 66 -5.89 2.44 11.89
CA ASN A 66 -4.83 3.45 11.81
C ASN A 66 -4.10 3.60 13.17
N GLU A 67 -4.86 3.66 14.27
CA GLU A 67 -4.29 3.78 15.61
C GLU A 67 -3.44 2.56 15.96
N LEU A 68 -3.95 1.35 15.70
CA LEU A 68 -3.21 0.12 15.92
C LEU A 68 -1.95 0.07 15.06
N ALA A 69 -2.03 0.43 13.77
CA ALA A 69 -0.86 0.48 12.89
C ALA A 69 0.21 1.44 13.42
N PHE A 70 -0.21 2.61 13.92
CA PHE A 70 0.69 3.59 14.53
C PHE A 70 1.38 3.05 15.78
N GLN A 71 0.63 2.39 16.68
CA GLN A 71 1.19 1.77 17.89
C GLN A 71 2.23 0.70 17.57
N HIS A 72 2.01 -0.06 16.50
CA HIS A 72 2.95 -1.09 16.04
C HIS A 72 4.07 -0.56 15.13
N SER A 73 4.09 0.74 14.82
CA SER A 73 5.03 1.35 13.86
C SER A 73 5.02 0.64 12.49
N LEU A 74 3.85 0.18 12.06
CA LEU A 74 3.62 -0.49 10.78
C LEU A 74 2.77 0.39 9.87
N SER A 75 2.87 0.16 8.56
CA SER A 75 1.87 0.72 7.64
C SER A 75 0.51 0.05 7.88
N ARG A 76 -0.58 0.78 7.60
CA ARG A 76 -1.93 0.19 7.70
C ARG A 76 -2.07 -1.01 6.77
N SER A 77 -1.46 -0.96 5.59
CA SER A 77 -1.49 -2.05 4.62
C SER A 77 -0.81 -3.32 5.13
N GLU A 78 0.36 -3.20 5.76
CA GLU A 78 1.07 -4.34 6.37
C GLU A 78 0.29 -4.93 7.53
N LEU A 79 -0.29 -4.08 8.39
CA LEU A 79 -1.13 -4.56 9.49
C LEU A 79 -2.32 -5.39 8.98
N ILE A 80 -3.03 -4.89 7.96
CA ILE A 80 -4.17 -5.61 7.38
C ILE A 80 -3.73 -6.93 6.76
N GLU A 81 -2.59 -6.96 6.06
CA GLU A 81 -2.03 -8.19 5.49
C GLU A 81 -1.74 -9.23 6.59
N GLN A 82 -1.10 -8.83 7.69
CA GLN A 82 -0.83 -9.73 8.82
C GLN A 82 -2.10 -10.28 9.45
N ILE A 83 -3.11 -9.43 9.67
CA ILE A 83 -4.40 -9.85 10.23
C ILE A 83 -5.07 -10.90 9.31
N LEU A 84 -5.11 -10.65 8.01
CA LEU A 84 -5.71 -11.55 7.03
C LEU A 84 -4.98 -12.89 6.96
N LEU A 85 -3.64 -12.88 6.95
CA LEU A 85 -2.85 -14.12 6.93
C LEU A 85 -3.04 -14.94 8.21
N ALA A 86 -3.09 -14.28 9.38
CA ALA A 86 -3.35 -14.93 10.65
C ALA A 86 -4.73 -15.58 10.70
N GLU A 87 -5.78 -14.91 10.21
CA GLU A 87 -7.14 -15.46 10.16
C GLU A 87 -7.24 -16.64 9.19
N LEU A 88 -6.63 -16.54 8.01
CA LEU A 88 -6.58 -17.64 7.05
C LEU A 88 -5.84 -18.87 7.61
N ALA A 89 -4.78 -18.67 8.39
CA ALA A 89 -4.09 -19.77 9.07
C ALA A 89 -4.99 -20.43 10.11
N ARG A 90 -5.67 -19.64 10.96
CA ARG A 90 -6.63 -20.16 11.96
C ARG A 90 -7.71 -21.02 11.32
N HIS A 91 -8.31 -20.58 10.21
CA HIS A 91 -9.34 -21.35 9.51
C HIS A 91 -8.82 -22.64 8.88
N ARG A 92 -7.58 -22.64 8.36
CA ARG A 92 -6.94 -23.86 7.83
C ARG A 92 -6.71 -24.89 8.92
N ASP A 93 -6.24 -24.45 10.08
CA ASP A 93 -5.97 -25.35 11.22
C ASP A 93 -7.26 -25.93 11.80
N ALA A 94 -8.33 -25.14 11.88
CA ALA A 94 -9.65 -25.62 12.28
C ALA A 94 -10.20 -26.67 11.30
N ALA A 95 -10.14 -26.40 9.99
CA ALA A 95 -10.59 -27.34 8.96
C ALA A 95 -9.75 -28.63 8.89
N GLY A 96 -8.49 -28.58 9.33
CA GLY A 96 -7.61 -29.74 9.45
C GLY A 96 -7.87 -30.61 10.68
N ARG A 97 -8.51 -30.08 11.73
CA ARG A 97 -8.89 -30.83 12.94
C ARG A 97 -10.24 -31.55 12.83
N GLU A 98 -11.06 -31.16 11.86
CA GLU A 98 -12.36 -31.80 11.58
C GLU A 98 -12.26 -32.97 10.59
N LYS A 99 -11.07 -33.26 10.06
CA LYS A 99 -10.77 -34.45 9.25
C LYS A 99 -9.96 -35.46 10.04
#